data_AF-A0A8E2A118-F1
#
_entry.id   AF-A0A8E2A118-F1
#
_cell.length_a   1.000
_cell.length_b   1.000
_cell.length_c   1.000
_cell.angle_alpha   90.00
_cell.angle_beta   90.00
_cell.angle_gamma   90.00
#
_symmetry.space_group_name_H-M   'P 1'
#
loop_
_entity.id
_entity.type
_entity.pdbx_description
1 polymer ?
#
loop_
_entity_poly.entity_id
_entity_poly.type
_entity_poly.pdbx_seq_one_letter_code
_entity_poly.pdbx_strand_id
1 'polypeptide(L)'
;MYAPNAAKNTTFTFLPIIKKTGEYEVFFYCIPLGDNVSKEMVVQVKHAKGKTKIVIDPVKNHSSWVSLGTYSFNNGDGAEIMVDGTMTNGGLIADAVILRPVGATAIANK
;
A
#
# COMPACT_ATOMS: atom_id res chain seq x y z
N MET A 1 -7.94 9.15 4.71
CA MET A 1 -9.32 8.63 4.85
C MET A 1 -9.36 7.54 5.93
N TYR A 2 -10.46 7.48 6.69
CA TYR A 2 -10.78 6.40 7.65
C TYR A 2 -12.08 5.73 7.22
N ALA A 3 -12.21 4.42 7.46
CA ALA A 3 -13.50 3.74 7.40
C ALA A 3 -13.64 2.69 8.51
N PRO A 4 -14.82 2.59 9.16
CA PRO A 4 -15.11 1.47 10.04
C PRO A 4 -15.23 0.18 9.21
N ASN A 5 -14.83 -0.96 9.80
CA ASN A 5 -14.85 -2.25 9.10
C ASN A 5 -15.44 -3.36 9.98
N ALA A 6 -16.48 -3.05 10.75
CA ALA A 6 -17.16 -4.01 11.62
C ALA A 6 -17.74 -5.20 10.86
N ALA A 7 -18.24 -4.97 9.63
CA ALA A 7 -18.81 -6.00 8.76
C ALA A 7 -17.75 -6.78 7.93
N LYS A 8 -16.45 -6.46 8.08
CA LYS A 8 -15.34 -7.10 7.35
C LYS A 8 -15.52 -7.15 5.83
N ASN A 9 -16.00 -6.06 5.24
CA ASN A 9 -16.27 -5.96 3.81
C ASN A 9 -15.81 -4.61 3.23
N THR A 10 -15.04 -3.83 3.99
CA THR A 10 -14.53 -2.53 3.54
C THR A 10 -13.21 -2.73 2.81
N THR A 11 -13.03 -2.05 1.68
CA THR A 11 -11.75 -2.04 0.97
C THR A 11 -11.40 -0.64 0.51
N PHE A 12 -10.09 -0.40 0.39
CA PHE A 12 -9.57 0.76 -0.32
C PHE A 12 -8.62 0.27 -1.41
N THR A 13 -8.80 0.74 -2.63
CA THR A 13 -7.99 0.28 -3.77
C THR A 13 -7.33 1.46 -4.47
N PHE A 14 -6.01 1.35 -4.61
CA PHE A 14 -5.19 2.26 -5.41
C PHE A 14 -4.84 1.58 -6.73
N LEU A 15 -5.03 2.30 -7.84
CA LEU A 15 -4.80 1.81 -9.21
C LEU A 15 -3.76 2.67 -9.92
N PRO A 16 -2.47 2.60 -9.54
CA PRO A 16 -1.42 3.35 -10.20
C PRO A 16 -1.18 2.85 -11.62
N ILE A 17 -0.89 3.77 -12.54
CA ILE A 17 -0.54 3.43 -13.93
C ILE A 17 0.98 3.24 -14.02
N ILE A 18 1.41 2.03 -14.37
CA ILE A 18 2.82 1.71 -14.60
C ILE A 18 3.21 2.09 -16.02
N LYS A 19 4.03 3.15 -16.16
CA LYS A 19 4.47 3.67 -17.47
C LYS A 19 5.69 2.95 -18.05
N LYS A 20 6.44 2.23 -17.22
CA LYS A 20 7.67 1.54 -17.61
C LYS A 20 7.80 0.23 -16.85
N THR A 21 8.03 -0.86 -17.57
CA THR A 21 8.36 -2.17 -16.99
C THR A 21 9.60 -2.07 -16.11
N GLY A 22 9.56 -2.66 -14.93
CA GLY A 22 10.70 -2.69 -14.01
C GLY A 22 10.34 -3.14 -12.60
N GLU A 23 11.33 -3.14 -11.72
CA GLU A 23 11.16 -3.35 -10.28
C GLU A 23 10.81 -2.02 -9.61
N TYR A 24 9.81 -2.05 -8.73
CA TYR A 24 9.40 -0.89 -7.93
C TYR A 24 9.29 -1.30 -6.47
N GLU A 25 9.84 -0.47 -5.59
CA GLU A 25 9.51 -0.53 -4.18
C GLU A 25 8.19 0.19 -3.93
N VAL A 26 7.25 -0.51 -3.29
CA VAL A 26 5.91 -0.01 -3.02
C VAL A 26 5.85 0.47 -1.59
N PHE A 27 5.43 1.71 -1.37
CA PHE A 27 5.23 2.29 -0.06
C PHE A 27 3.77 2.61 0.19
N PHE A 28 3.35 2.49 1.45
CA PHE A 28 2.05 2.90 1.95
C PHE A 28 2.23 3.95 3.04
N TYR A 29 1.49 5.06 2.97
CA TYR A 29 1.54 6.10 4.00
C TYR A 29 0.56 5.81 5.14
N CYS A 30 1.06 5.77 6.37
CA CYS A 30 0.23 5.57 7.56
C CYS A 30 -0.11 6.92 8.20
N ILE A 31 -1.37 7.35 8.12
CA ILE A 31 -1.84 8.62 8.73
C ILE A 31 -2.03 8.49 10.26
N PRO A 32 -1.77 9.56 11.04
CA PRO A 32 -1.90 9.54 12.50
C PRO A 32 -3.36 9.70 12.94
N LEU A 33 -4.08 8.59 13.09
CA LEU A 33 -5.48 8.57 13.55
C LEU A 33 -5.69 7.93 14.94
N GLY A 34 -4.61 7.57 15.64
CA GLY A 34 -4.65 7.00 17.00
C GLY A 34 -5.23 5.58 17.06
N ASP A 35 -5.71 5.18 18.24
CA ASP A 35 -6.11 3.80 18.58
C ASP A 35 -7.42 3.31 17.91
N ASN A 36 -8.13 4.16 17.17
CA ASN A 36 -9.37 3.79 16.47
C ASN A 36 -9.12 2.98 15.17
N VAL A 37 -7.85 2.77 14.82
CA VAL A 37 -7.39 2.05 13.62
C VAL A 37 -6.93 0.65 13.98
N SER A 38 -7.03 -0.28 13.03
CA SER A 38 -6.41 -1.60 13.15
C SER A 38 -4.91 -1.51 13.45
N LYS A 39 -4.41 -2.35 14.37
CA LYS A 39 -2.97 -2.53 14.59
C LYS A 39 -2.35 -3.57 13.63
N GLU A 40 -3.18 -4.25 12.84
CA GLU A 40 -2.77 -5.28 11.88
C GLU A 40 -3.62 -5.14 10.61
N MET A 41 -3.21 -4.21 9.75
CA MET A 41 -3.91 -3.95 8.48
C MET A 41 -3.28 -4.76 7.36
N VAL A 42 -4.10 -5.51 6.63
CA VAL A 42 -3.66 -6.33 5.51
C VAL A 42 -3.73 -5.53 4.22
N VAL A 43 -2.58 -5.38 3.56
CA VAL A 43 -2.45 -4.74 2.25
C VAL A 43 -2.03 -5.78 1.23
N GLN A 44 -2.75 -5.86 0.11
CA GLN A 44 -2.43 -6.73 -1.01
C GLN A 44 -1.83 -5.90 -2.16
N VAL A 45 -0.69 -6.35 -2.68
CA VAL A 45 -0.06 -5.79 -3.88
C VAL A 45 -0.21 -6.79 -5.02
N LYS A 46 -0.89 -6.39 -6.09
CA LYS A 46 -0.92 -7.12 -7.37
C LYS A 46 0.21 -6.62 -8.26
N HIS A 47 1.08 -7.53 -8.64
CA HIS A 47 2.30 -7.30 -9.45
C HIS A 47 2.40 -8.36 -10.56
N ALA A 48 3.42 -8.29 -11.43
CA ALA A 48 3.53 -9.16 -12.60
C ALA A 48 3.58 -10.66 -12.25
N LYS A 49 4.17 -11.01 -11.10
CA LYS A 49 4.24 -12.40 -10.59
C LYS A 49 3.00 -12.88 -9.81
N GLY A 50 1.93 -12.09 -9.72
CA GLY A 50 0.71 -12.44 -8.98
C GLY A 50 0.34 -11.44 -7.90
N LYS A 51 -0.18 -11.92 -6.76
CA LYS A 51 -0.62 -11.09 -5.63
C LYS A 51 0.13 -11.48 -4.37
N THR A 52 0.64 -10.49 -3.65
CA THR A 52 1.30 -10.67 -2.35
C THR A 52 0.53 -9.91 -1.29
N LYS A 53 0.36 -10.49 -0.10
CA LYS A 53 -0.29 -9.87 1.07
C LYS A 53 0.76 -9.52 2.12
N ILE A 54 0.63 -8.33 2.70
CA ILE A 54 1.54 -7.77 3.69
C ILE A 54 0.68 -7.31 4.86
N VAL A 55 1.12 -7.60 6.08
CA VAL A 55 0.52 -7.05 7.29
C VAL A 55 1.36 -5.85 7.73
N ILE A 56 0.72 -4.71 7.96
CA ILE A 56 1.35 -3.51 8.50
C ILE A 56 0.67 -3.09 9.80
N ASP A 57 1.44 -2.47 10.69
CA ASP A 57 0.92 -1.81 11.90
C ASP A 57 0.90 -0.30 11.66
N PRO A 58 -0.24 0.28 11.23
CA PRO A 58 -0.32 1.70 10.93
C PRO A 58 -0.26 2.58 12.18
N VAL A 59 -0.50 2.02 13.37
CA VAL A 59 -0.43 2.75 14.64
C VAL A 59 1.03 2.93 15.06
N LYS A 60 1.87 1.90 14.92
CA LYS A 60 3.31 2.02 15.17
C LYS A 60 4.05 2.85 14.13
N ASN A 61 3.60 2.79 12.87
CA ASN A 61 4.25 3.48 11.75
C ASN A 61 3.55 4.80 11.38
N HIS A 62 2.79 5.41 12.28
CA HIS A 62 2.06 6.64 11.98
C HIS A 62 2.98 7.76 11.48
N SER A 63 2.42 8.64 10.66
CA SER A 63 3.12 9.77 10.03
C SER A 63 4.34 9.37 9.19
N SER A 64 4.39 8.13 8.69
CA SER A 64 5.54 7.60 7.94
C SER A 64 5.15 6.73 6.75
N TRP A 65 6.13 6.51 5.85
CA TRP A 65 6.02 5.58 4.73
C TRP A 65 6.53 4.20 5.14
N VAL A 66 5.68 3.19 5.03
CA VAL A 66 6.04 1.79 5.25
C VAL A 66 6.29 1.12 3.90
N SER A 67 7.44 0.47 3.75
CA SER A 67 7.69 -0.37 2.57
C SER A 67 6.85 -1.64 2.65
N LEU A 68 6.10 -1.92 1.59
CA LEU A 68 5.39 -3.18 1.39
C LEU A 68 6.29 -4.22 0.73
N GLY A 69 7.44 -3.81 0.20
CA GLY A 69 8.37 -4.67 -0.54
C GLY A 69 8.64 -4.18 -1.96
N THR A 70 9.52 -4.90 -2.65
CA THR A 70 9.89 -4.64 -4.05
C THR A 70 9.26 -5.68 -4.97
N TYR A 71 8.65 -5.22 -6.05
CA TYR A 71 7.94 -6.08 -6.99
C TYR A 71 8.17 -5.68 -8.44
N SER A 72 8.15 -6.69 -9.32
CA SER A 72 8.19 -6.51 -10.77
C SER A 72 6.82 -6.07 -11.30
N PHE A 73 6.78 -5.01 -12.08
CA PHE A 73 5.58 -4.55 -12.81
C PHE A 73 5.86 -4.44 -14.30
N ASN A 74 4.89 -4.76 -15.16
CA ASN A 74 4.98 -4.49 -16.60
C ASN A 74 4.35 -3.13 -16.95
N ASN A 75 4.79 -2.54 -18.06
CA ASN A 75 4.14 -1.37 -18.64
C ASN A 75 2.68 -1.70 -18.96
N GLY A 76 1.75 -0.85 -18.50
CA GLY A 76 0.31 -1.03 -18.72
C GLY A 76 -0.33 -2.13 -17.87
N ASP A 77 0.42 -2.83 -17.00
CA ASP A 77 -0.18 -3.78 -16.07
C ASP A 77 -1.15 -3.05 -15.12
N GLY A 78 -2.26 -3.71 -14.83
CA GLY A 78 -3.22 -3.28 -13.80
C GLY A 78 -2.66 -3.54 -12.41
N ALA A 79 -1.63 -2.78 -12.03
CA ALA A 79 -1.12 -2.72 -10.66
C ALA A 79 -2.25 -2.30 -9.72
N GLU A 80 -2.35 -2.99 -8.59
CA GLU A 80 -3.42 -2.79 -7.61
C GLU A 80 -2.81 -2.90 -6.22
N ILE A 81 -3.01 -1.87 -5.40
CA ILE A 81 -2.67 -1.90 -3.99
C ILE A 81 -3.98 -1.78 -3.24
N MET A 82 -4.39 -2.85 -2.56
CA MET A 82 -5.69 -2.95 -1.93
C MET A 82 -5.54 -3.16 -0.42
N VAL A 83 -6.16 -2.31 0.38
CA VAL A 83 -6.39 -2.59 1.81
C VAL A 83 -7.55 -3.56 1.91
N ASP A 84 -7.31 -4.75 2.47
CA ASP A 84 -8.29 -5.83 2.55
C ASP A 84 -8.97 -5.88 3.92
N GLY A 85 -10.18 -5.32 4.01
CA GLY A 85 -10.98 -5.37 5.23
C GLY A 85 -11.57 -6.73 5.56
N THR A 86 -11.60 -7.69 4.63
CA THR A 86 -12.07 -9.05 4.95
C THR A 86 -11.07 -9.77 5.87
N MET A 87 -9.79 -9.40 5.78
CA MET A 87 -8.69 -9.96 6.58
C MET A 87 -8.16 -9.00 7.65
N THR A 88 -8.68 -7.77 7.73
CA THR A 88 -8.26 -6.77 8.72
C THR A 88 -9.30 -6.62 9.82
N ASN A 89 -8.89 -6.69 11.08
CA ASN A 89 -9.77 -6.40 12.22
C ASN A 89 -9.70 -4.91 12.59
N GLY A 90 -10.83 -4.28 12.89
CA GLY A 90 -10.87 -2.86 13.26
C GLY A 90 -10.89 -1.91 12.07
N GLY A 91 -10.91 -0.61 12.33
CA GLY A 91 -11.04 0.42 11.29
C GLY A 91 -9.84 0.46 10.34
N LEU A 92 -10.09 0.84 9.09
CA LEU A 92 -9.10 0.94 8.03
C LEU A 92 -8.70 2.38 7.79
N ILE A 93 -7.46 2.58 7.32
CA ILE A 93 -6.98 3.86 6.83
C ILE A 93 -6.51 3.73 5.39
N ALA A 94 -6.59 4.84 4.65
CA ALA A 94 -6.03 4.98 3.33
C ALA A 94 -5.72 6.45 3.07
N ASP A 95 -4.54 6.73 2.55
CA ASP A 95 -4.16 8.08 2.14
C ASP A 95 -3.44 8.04 0.78
N ALA A 96 -2.21 7.52 0.77
CA ALA A 96 -1.39 7.49 -0.41
C ALA A 96 -0.50 6.24 -0.52
N VAL A 97 -0.12 5.93 -1.75
CA VAL A 97 0.89 4.92 -2.10
C VAL A 97 1.94 5.54 -3.00
N ILE A 98 3.19 5.07 -2.88
CA ILE A 98 4.29 5.43 -3.79
C ILE A 98 4.82 4.14 -4.42
N LEU A 99 5.03 4.17 -5.74
CA LEU A 99 5.78 3.14 -6.44
C LEU A 99 7.07 3.79 -6.92
N ARG A 100 8.18 3.48 -6.26
CA ARG A 100 9.49 4.04 -6.57
C ARG A 100 10.28 3.04 -7.41
N PRO A 101 10.69 3.37 -8.65
CA PRO A 101 11.53 2.48 -9.44
C PRO A 101 12.83 2.15 -8.70
N VAL A 102 13.19 0.88 -8.65
CA VAL A 102 14.49 0.45 -8.12
C VAL A 102 15.55 0.68 -9.20
N GLY A 103 16.64 1.35 -8.84
CA GLY A 103 17.72 1.68 -9.78
C GLY A 103 17.50 2.94 -10.61
N ALA A 104 16.40 3.68 -10.42
CA ALA A 104 16.36 5.09 -10.81
C ALA A 104 17.16 5.87 -9.77
N THR A 105 18.38 6.29 -10.11
CA THR A 105 19.13 7.27 -9.31
C THR A 105 18.24 8.50 -9.12
N ALA A 106 18.08 8.94 -7.88
CA ALA A 106 17.48 10.23 -7.61
C ALA A 106 18.26 11.28 -8.41
N ILE A 107 17.58 12.01 -9.31
CA ILE A 107 18.16 13.24 -9.84
C ILE A 107 18.30 14.13 -8.61
N ALA A 108 19.54 14.37 -8.18
CA ALA A 108 19.82 15.36 -7.14
C ALA A 108 19.25 16.70 -7.63
N ASN A 109 18.30 17.26 -6.89
CA ASN A 109 17.77 18.59 -7.19
C ASN A 109 18.93 19.60 -7.05
N LYS A 110 19.21 20.32 -8.13
CA LYS A 110 20.05 21.52 -8.16
C LYS A 110 19.22 22.73 -7.73
#